data_AF-A0A445BHM0-F1
#
_entry.id   AF-A0A445BHM0-F1
#
_cell.length_a   1.000
_cell.length_b   1.000
_cell.length_c   1.000
_cell.angle_alpha   90.00
_cell.angle_beta   90.00
_cell.angle_gamma   90.00
#
_symmetry.space_group_name_H-M   'P 1'
#
loop_
_entity.id
_entity.type
_entity.pdbx_description
1 polymer ?
#
loop_
_entity_poly.entity_id
_entity_poly.type
_entity_poly.pdbx_seq_one_letter_code
_entity_poly.pdbx_strand_id
1 'polypeptide(L)'
;MIKLHTASTNSQASNAGGSIWLSGWLNAINESSNSLFLTIGPGDFLVHHAIALSLHTTTLILVKNALVARGSKLMPDKKDFGYSFPCNGLGRGGTCDILAWDAFYLAVFWMLNMIGWVIFYWYWKHITLWHGNILQFNESSTYLMGWLRDYLWLNSS
;
A
#
# COMPACT_ATOMS: atom_id res chain seq x y z
N MET A 1 -20.88 -8.60 2.81
CA MET A 1 -20.64 -7.89 4.09
C MET A 1 -19.84 -8.82 4.98
N ILE A 2 -18.52 -8.67 5.06
CA ILE A 2 -17.68 -9.48 5.96
C ILE A 2 -17.86 -8.91 7.37
N LYS A 3 -18.91 -9.35 8.08
CA LYS A 3 -18.90 -9.33 9.55
C LYS A 3 -17.83 -10.34 9.96
N LEU A 4 -16.94 -9.99 10.88
CA LEU A 4 -16.11 -11.00 11.52
C LEU A 4 -17.04 -12.14 11.95
N HIS A 5 -16.71 -13.36 11.52
CA HIS A 5 -17.31 -14.56 12.07
C HIS A 5 -17.25 -14.42 13.59
N THR A 6 -18.42 -14.39 14.22
CA THR A 6 -18.56 -14.42 15.67
C THR A 6 -17.62 -15.49 16.20
N ALA A 7 -16.68 -15.12 17.06
CA ALA A 7 -15.86 -16.09 17.78
C ALA A 7 -16.81 -17.15 18.34
N SER A 8 -16.56 -18.43 18.04
CA SER A 8 -17.41 -19.52 18.54
C SER A 8 -17.54 -19.35 20.04
N THR A 9 -18.74 -19.04 20.53
CA THR A 9 -19.00 -18.70 21.93
C THR A 9 -18.62 -19.83 22.87
N ASN A 10 -18.53 -21.06 22.33
CA ASN A 10 -18.23 -22.28 23.07
C ASN A 10 -16.77 -22.74 22.92
N SER A 11 -15.91 -21.95 22.27
CA SER A 11 -14.50 -22.29 22.18
C SER A 11 -13.80 -22.06 23.53
N GLN A 12 -12.84 -22.93 23.86
CA GLN A 12 -12.02 -22.74 25.08
C GLN A 12 -11.28 -21.40 25.06
N ALA A 13 -10.90 -20.91 23.86
CA ALA A 13 -10.25 -19.62 23.66
C ALA A 13 -11.18 -18.42 23.95
N SER A 14 -12.45 -18.46 23.53
CA SER A 14 -13.42 -17.40 23.83
C SER A 14 -13.80 -17.36 25.31
N ASN A 15 -13.91 -18.53 25.95
CA ASN A 15 -14.24 -18.62 27.37
C ASN A 15 -13.12 -18.08 28.27
N ALA A 16 -11.86 -18.29 27.91
CA ALA A 16 -10.71 -17.79 28.66
C ALA A 16 -10.59 -16.26 28.66
N GLY A 17 -11.00 -15.59 27.57
CA GLY A 17 -10.95 -14.11 27.45
C GLY A 17 -12.27 -13.40 27.78
N GLY A 18 -13.36 -14.16 27.98
CA GLY A 18 -14.73 -13.65 28.07
C GLY A 18 -14.99 -12.64 29.19
N SER A 19 -14.38 -12.84 30.35
CA SER A 19 -14.64 -12.05 31.57
C SER A 19 -13.79 -10.78 31.70
N ILE A 20 -12.81 -10.55 30.82
CA ILE A 20 -11.80 -9.50 31.00
C ILE A 20 -11.97 -8.39 29.96
N TRP A 21 -11.68 -8.66 28.69
CA TRP A 21 -11.69 -7.64 27.62
C TRP A 21 -12.64 -7.99 26.48
N LEU A 22 -13.03 -9.27 26.33
CA LEU A 22 -13.74 -9.74 25.14
C LEU A 22 -15.13 -9.11 24.98
N SER A 23 -15.86 -8.88 26.08
CA SER A 23 -17.17 -8.22 26.04
C SER A 23 -17.07 -6.78 25.52
N GLY A 24 -16.12 -5.99 26.05
CA GLY A 24 -15.86 -4.63 25.58
C GLY A 24 -15.38 -4.58 24.13
N TRP A 25 -14.49 -5.51 23.75
CA TRP A 25 -14.01 -5.64 22.37
C TRP A 25 -15.14 -5.97 21.38
N LEU A 26 -15.99 -6.94 21.73
CA LEU A 26 -17.12 -7.35 20.90
C LEU A 26 -18.16 -6.22 20.77
N ASN A 27 -18.36 -5.42 21.82
CA ASN A 27 -19.22 -4.25 21.72
C ASN A 27 -18.63 -3.21 20.77
N ALA A 28 -17.34 -2.89 20.91
CA ALA A 28 -16.66 -1.90 20.07
C ALA A 28 -16.63 -2.31 18.59
N ILE A 29 -16.30 -3.57 18.27
CA ILE A 29 -16.19 -4.01 16.86
C ILE A 29 -17.54 -4.10 16.13
N ASN A 30 -18.65 -4.22 16.88
CA ASN A 30 -20.01 -4.26 16.33
C ASN A 30 -20.69 -2.89 16.29
N GLU A 31 -20.03 -1.85 16.80
CA GLU A 31 -20.54 -0.49 16.79
C GLU A 31 -20.30 0.15 15.42
N SER A 32 -21.34 0.70 14.79
CA SER A 32 -21.25 1.29 13.45
C SER A 32 -20.75 2.75 13.43
N SER A 33 -20.55 3.35 14.60
CA SER A 33 -20.16 4.76 14.78
C SER A 33 -18.64 4.97 14.79
N ASN A 34 -17.87 3.90 14.98
CA ASN A 34 -16.42 3.96 15.10
C ASN A 34 -15.73 3.47 13.81
N SER A 35 -14.39 3.61 13.79
CA SER A 35 -13.56 3.15 12.67
C SER A 35 -12.86 1.81 12.95
N LEU A 36 -13.33 1.04 13.93
CA LEU A 36 -12.71 -0.20 14.36
C LEU A 36 -13.16 -1.35 13.46
N PHE A 37 -12.26 -1.79 12.56
CA PHE A 37 -12.55 -2.77 11.49
C PHE A 37 -13.74 -2.38 10.60
N LEU A 38 -13.51 -1.35 9.78
CA LEU A 38 -14.47 -0.91 8.78
C LEU A 38 -14.88 -2.05 7.82
N THR A 39 -16.11 -1.95 7.30
CA THR A 39 -16.58 -2.90 6.28
C THR A 39 -15.74 -2.79 4.99
N ILE A 40 -15.28 -3.96 4.54
CA ILE A 40 -14.43 -4.12 3.36
C ILE A 40 -15.29 -4.61 2.19
N GLY A 41 -15.10 -4.00 1.02
CA GLY A 41 -15.76 -4.36 -0.23
C GLY A 41 -14.78 -4.59 -1.40
N PRO A 42 -15.29 -4.71 -2.63
CA PRO A 42 -14.47 -4.92 -3.83
C PRO A 42 -13.50 -3.78 -4.12
N GLY A 43 -13.90 -2.54 -3.86
CA GLY A 43 -13.04 -1.36 -3.99
C GLY A 43 -11.82 -1.42 -3.06
N ASP A 44 -12.05 -1.76 -1.79
CA ASP A 44 -10.97 -1.96 -0.83
C ASP A 44 -10.01 -3.07 -1.30
N PHE A 45 -10.54 -4.18 -1.84
CA PHE A 45 -9.73 -5.28 -2.36
C PHE A 45 -8.78 -4.83 -3.47
N LEU A 46 -9.27 -4.10 -4.47
CA LEU A 46 -8.47 -3.62 -5.60
C LEU A 46 -7.36 -2.67 -5.15
N VAL A 47 -7.67 -1.76 -4.23
CA VAL A 47 -6.69 -0.80 -3.72
C VAL A 47 -5.61 -1.47 -2.89
N HIS A 48 -5.96 -2.45 -2.06
CA HIS A 48 -4.97 -3.23 -1.32
C HIS A 48 -4.01 -3.98 -2.28
N HIS A 49 -4.51 -4.46 -3.42
CA HIS A 49 -3.65 -5.05 -4.46
C HIS A 49 -2.74 -4.01 -5.13
N ALA A 50 -3.24 -2.79 -5.38
CA ALA A 50 -2.41 -1.70 -5.92
C ALA A 50 -1.30 -1.27 -4.94
N ILE A 51 -1.61 -1.20 -3.63
CA ILE A 51 -0.63 -0.93 -2.57
C ILE A 51 0.39 -2.07 -2.51
N ALA A 52 -0.06 -3.33 -2.54
CA ALA A 52 0.83 -4.48 -2.56
C ALA A 52 1.76 -4.48 -3.77
N LEU A 53 1.25 -4.17 -4.96
CA LEU A 53 2.08 -4.03 -6.18
C LEU A 53 3.16 -2.97 -6.00
N SER A 54 2.80 -1.80 -5.46
CA SER A 54 3.73 -0.70 -5.24
C SER A 54 4.80 -1.04 -4.19
N LEU A 55 4.42 -1.75 -3.12
CA LEU A 55 5.33 -2.24 -2.09
C LEU A 55 6.32 -3.27 -2.67
N HIS A 56 5.82 -4.26 -3.42
CA HIS A 56 6.67 -5.27 -4.06
C HIS A 56 7.62 -4.64 -5.08
N THR A 57 7.15 -3.65 -5.84
CA THR A 57 7.99 -2.97 -6.84
C THR A 57 9.08 -2.12 -6.18
N THR A 58 8.74 -1.36 -5.13
CA THR A 58 9.72 -0.61 -4.33
C THR A 58 10.77 -1.55 -3.71
N THR A 59 10.32 -2.66 -3.14
CA THR A 59 11.20 -3.68 -2.53
C THR A 59 12.09 -4.32 -3.59
N LEU A 60 11.55 -4.66 -4.76
CA LEU A 60 12.30 -5.23 -5.87
C LEU A 60 13.43 -4.30 -6.31
N ILE A 61 13.15 -2.99 -6.44
CA ILE A 61 14.15 -2.00 -6.82
C ILE A 61 15.27 -1.94 -5.77
N LEU A 62 14.94 -1.82 -4.48
CA LEU A 62 15.92 -1.72 -3.40
C LEU A 62 16.74 -3.00 -3.22
N VAL A 63 16.10 -4.18 -3.27
CA VAL A 63 16.78 -5.47 -3.11
C VAL A 63 17.68 -5.75 -4.32
N LYS A 64 17.19 -5.55 -5.54
CA LYS A 64 18.03 -5.67 -6.76
C LYS A 64 19.22 -4.74 -6.68
N ASN A 65 19.01 -3.50 -6.23
CA ASN A 65 20.08 -2.53 -6.06
C ASN A 65 21.17 -3.04 -5.12
N ALA A 66 20.79 -3.47 -3.91
CA ALA A 66 21.72 -3.97 -2.91
C ALA A 66 22.49 -5.21 -3.40
N LEU A 67 21.82 -6.15 -4.08
CA LEU A 67 22.43 -7.37 -4.59
C LEU A 67 23.42 -7.13 -5.73
N VAL A 68 23.18 -6.10 -6.55
CA VAL A 68 23.94 -5.82 -7.78
C VAL A 68 24.84 -4.57 -7.63
N ALA A 69 24.98 -4.04 -6.42
CA ALA A 69 25.80 -2.87 -6.12
C ALA A 69 27.31 -3.12 -6.33
N ARG A 70 27.79 -4.34 -6.08
CA ARG A 70 29.22 -4.68 -6.23
C ARG A 70 29.62 -5.05 -7.66
N GLY A 71 28.66 -5.52 -8.46
CA GLY A 71 28.92 -5.96 -9.82
C GLY A 71 27.68 -6.61 -10.43
N SER A 72 27.56 -6.50 -11.75
CA SER A 72 26.53 -7.14 -12.55
C SER A 72 27.17 -7.83 -13.75
N LYS A 73 26.41 -8.65 -14.49
CA LYS A 73 26.91 -9.19 -15.77
C LYS A 73 27.25 -8.08 -16.77
N LEU A 74 26.52 -6.95 -16.72
CA LEU A 74 26.74 -5.80 -17.61
C LEU A 74 27.98 -4.99 -17.21
N MET A 75 28.23 -4.82 -15.90
CA MET A 75 29.37 -4.10 -15.33
C MET A 75 29.91 -4.87 -14.11
N PRO A 76 30.87 -5.80 -14.31
CA PRO A 76 31.38 -6.67 -13.26
C PRO A 76 32.17 -5.94 -12.17
N ASP A 77 32.80 -4.83 -12.54
CA ASP A 77 33.70 -3.98 -11.75
C ASP A 77 32.99 -2.81 -11.07
N LYS A 78 31.66 -2.87 -10.90
CA LYS A 78 30.86 -1.77 -10.33
C LYS A 78 31.37 -1.29 -8.95
N LYS A 79 31.86 -2.21 -8.11
CA LYS A 79 32.44 -1.89 -6.81
C LYS A 79 33.58 -0.86 -6.85
N ASP A 80 34.32 -0.79 -7.96
CA ASP A 80 35.53 0.04 -8.07
C ASP A 80 35.20 1.51 -8.36
N PHE A 81 33.95 1.82 -8.73
CA PHE A 81 33.47 3.16 -9.04
C PHE A 81 32.71 3.81 -7.87
N GLY A 82 32.46 3.06 -6.80
CA GLY A 82 31.73 3.53 -5.62
C GLY A 82 30.21 3.55 -5.79
N TYR A 83 29.53 4.24 -4.88
CA TYR A 83 28.06 4.22 -4.78
C TYR A 83 27.35 5.15 -5.78
N SER A 84 28.02 6.24 -6.19
CA SER A 84 27.45 7.28 -7.04
C SER A 84 28.44 7.71 -8.14
N PHE A 85 28.13 7.41 -9.41
CA PHE A 85 28.93 7.79 -10.59
C PHE A 85 28.05 7.78 -11.87
N PRO A 86 28.11 8.80 -12.76
CA PRO A 86 27.05 9.05 -13.76
C PRO A 86 26.73 7.89 -14.71
N CYS A 87 27.73 7.20 -15.25
CA CYS A 87 27.58 6.02 -16.11
C CYS A 87 28.95 5.37 -16.36
N ASN A 88 28.97 4.21 -17.03
CA ASN A 88 30.18 3.60 -17.60
C ASN A 88 30.18 3.71 -19.15
N GLY A 89 29.87 4.91 -19.66
CA GLY A 89 29.85 5.24 -21.08
C GLY A 89 28.71 4.60 -21.90
N LEU A 90 28.74 4.85 -23.22
CA LEU A 90 27.75 4.36 -24.20
C LEU A 90 27.99 2.91 -24.65
N GLY A 91 29.09 2.29 -24.23
CA GLY A 91 29.41 0.91 -24.59
C GLY A 91 28.38 -0.11 -24.10
N ARG A 92 28.43 -1.34 -24.63
CA ARG A 92 27.57 -2.47 -24.22
C ARG A 92 26.06 -2.22 -24.31
N GLY A 93 25.63 -1.30 -25.19
CA GLY A 93 24.22 -0.94 -25.37
C GLY A 93 23.74 0.21 -24.47
N GLY A 94 24.63 0.83 -23.68
CA GLY A 94 24.33 1.92 -22.76
C GLY A 94 24.29 1.48 -21.30
N THR A 95 24.83 2.32 -20.42
CA THR A 95 24.91 2.06 -18.96
C THR A 95 24.28 3.18 -18.13
N CYS A 96 23.29 3.88 -18.70
CA CYS A 96 22.48 4.86 -17.99
C CYS A 96 21.79 4.20 -16.79
N ASP A 97 21.66 4.93 -15.68
CA ASP A 97 20.96 4.49 -14.47
C ASP A 97 21.46 3.15 -13.88
N ILE A 98 22.74 2.81 -14.10
CA ILE A 98 23.34 1.55 -13.64
C ILE A 98 23.84 1.60 -12.19
N LEU A 99 24.08 2.81 -11.68
CA LEU A 99 24.70 3.06 -10.39
C LEU A 99 23.71 2.79 -9.24
N ALA A 100 24.22 2.51 -8.04
CA ALA A 100 23.37 2.09 -6.93
C ALA A 100 22.49 3.23 -6.37
N TRP A 101 23.01 4.45 -6.38
CA TRP A 101 22.23 5.66 -6.12
C TRP A 101 21.08 5.93 -7.10
N ASP A 102 21.17 5.60 -8.40
CA ASP A 102 20.08 5.82 -9.36
C ASP A 102 18.92 4.87 -9.10
N ALA A 103 19.21 3.65 -8.66
CA ALA A 103 18.18 2.74 -8.19
C ALA A 103 17.52 3.21 -6.88
N PHE A 104 18.27 3.88 -5.99
CA PHE A 104 17.67 4.53 -4.81
C PHE A 104 16.76 5.70 -5.23
N TYR A 105 17.20 6.54 -6.16
CA TYR A 105 16.39 7.61 -6.74
C TYR A 105 15.10 7.07 -7.37
N LEU A 106 15.18 6.00 -8.17
CA LEU A 106 14.02 5.33 -8.74
C LEU A 106 13.08 4.77 -7.65
N ALA A 107 13.64 4.23 -6.56
CA ALA A 107 12.85 3.72 -5.43
C ALA A 107 12.05 4.84 -4.73
N VAL A 108 12.57 6.08 -4.69
CA VAL A 108 11.83 7.22 -4.10
C VAL A 108 10.54 7.52 -4.87
N PHE A 109 10.53 7.45 -6.20
CA PHE A 109 9.29 7.62 -6.97
C PHE A 109 8.25 6.56 -6.64
N TRP A 110 8.68 5.31 -6.56
CA TRP A 110 7.79 4.19 -6.22
C TRP A 110 7.31 4.25 -4.78
N MET A 111 8.16 4.70 -3.86
CA MET A 111 7.78 4.96 -2.47
C MET A 111 6.72 6.07 -2.38
N LEU A 112 6.92 7.21 -3.06
CA LEU A 112 5.93 8.30 -3.08
C LEU A 112 4.61 7.85 -3.72
N ASN A 113 4.67 7.02 -4.77
CA ASN A 113 3.47 6.44 -5.37
C ASN A 113 2.73 5.51 -4.39
N MET A 114 3.46 4.62 -3.70
CA MET A 114 2.90 3.73 -2.69
C MET A 114 2.22 4.51 -1.55
N ILE A 115 2.92 5.51 -0.99
CA ILE A 115 2.38 6.37 0.06
C ILE A 115 1.16 7.14 -0.44
N GLY A 116 1.20 7.66 -1.68
CA GLY A 116 0.07 8.32 -2.32
C GLY A 116 -1.17 7.44 -2.38
N TRP A 117 -1.04 6.18 -2.83
CA TRP A 117 -2.14 5.22 -2.85
C TRP A 117 -2.73 4.96 -1.46
N VAL A 118 -1.88 4.77 -0.45
CA VAL A 118 -2.31 4.55 0.94
C VAL A 118 -3.09 5.75 1.49
N ILE A 119 -2.57 6.96 1.30
CA ILE A 119 -3.20 8.18 1.81
C ILE A 119 -4.52 8.46 1.06
N PHE A 120 -4.54 8.31 -0.27
CA PHE A 120 -5.76 8.51 -1.06
C PHE A 120 -6.86 7.52 -0.68
N TYR A 121 -6.49 6.26 -0.48
CA TYR A 121 -7.41 5.24 0.01
C TYR A 121 -7.99 5.61 1.36
N TRP A 122 -7.12 5.88 2.34
CA TRP A 122 -7.52 6.18 3.71
C TRP A 122 -8.43 7.42 3.74
N TYR A 123 -8.01 8.49 3.08
CA TYR A 123 -8.74 9.75 3.09
C TYR A 123 -10.11 9.60 2.42
N TRP A 124 -10.20 8.96 1.25
CA TRP A 124 -11.49 8.79 0.57
C TRP A 124 -12.44 7.85 1.34
N LYS A 125 -11.91 6.79 1.97
CA LYS A 125 -12.70 5.92 2.84
C LYS A 125 -13.24 6.66 4.06
N HIS A 126 -12.43 7.51 4.70
CA HIS A 126 -12.86 8.26 5.89
C HIS A 126 -13.80 9.41 5.58
N ILE A 127 -13.59 10.16 4.49
CA ILE A 127 -14.49 11.26 4.14
C ILE A 127 -15.90 10.74 3.80
N THR A 128 -16.01 9.61 3.11
CA THR A 128 -17.31 8.99 2.79
C THR A 128 -18.02 8.44 4.03
N LEU A 129 -17.27 7.97 5.02
CA LEU A 129 -17.82 7.61 6.35
C LEU A 129 -18.32 8.84 7.11
N TRP A 130 -17.53 9.91 7.17
CA TRP A 130 -17.89 11.13 7.90
C TRP A 130 -19.07 11.89 7.26
N HIS A 131 -19.24 11.79 5.94
CA HIS A 131 -20.43 12.29 5.24
C HIS A 131 -21.65 11.37 5.35
N GLY A 132 -21.51 10.17 5.92
CA GLY A 132 -22.58 9.18 6.01
C GLY A 132 -22.96 8.52 4.66
N ASN A 133 -22.19 8.73 3.60
CA ASN A 133 -22.45 8.18 2.26
C ASN A 133 -21.39 7.14 1.87
N ILE A 134 -21.44 5.98 2.53
CA ILE A 134 -20.50 4.87 2.32
C ILE A 134 -20.65 4.24 0.92
N LEU A 135 -21.85 4.32 0.33
CA LEU A 135 -22.15 3.75 -0.99
C LEU A 135 -21.30 4.41 -2.09
N GLN A 136 -21.01 5.70 -1.97
CA GLN A 136 -20.16 6.41 -2.93
C GLN A 136 -18.79 5.75 -3.07
N PHE A 137 -18.13 5.41 -1.97
CA PHE A 137 -16.85 4.70 -2.02
C PHE A 137 -17.04 3.30 -2.61
N ASN A 138 -18.01 2.54 -2.12
CA ASN A 138 -18.18 1.14 -2.50
C ASN A 138 -18.46 0.93 -3.99
N GLU A 139 -19.18 1.85 -4.62
CA GLU A 139 -19.50 1.78 -6.05
C GLU A 139 -18.43 2.43 -6.93
N SER A 140 -17.99 3.66 -6.60
CA SER A 140 -17.07 4.41 -7.46
C SER A 140 -15.61 4.01 -7.36
N SER A 141 -15.16 3.38 -6.26
CA SER A 141 -13.74 3.04 -6.09
C SER A 141 -13.27 1.84 -6.94
N THR A 142 -14.20 1.12 -7.58
CA THR A 142 -13.90 -0.07 -8.39
C THR A 142 -13.29 0.25 -9.76
N TYR A 143 -13.37 1.51 -10.21
CA TYR A 143 -12.85 1.97 -11.50
C TYR A 143 -12.13 3.31 -11.35
N LEU A 144 -11.07 3.54 -12.14
CA LEU A 144 -10.19 4.71 -11.99
C LEU A 144 -10.89 6.06 -12.20
N MET A 145 -11.92 6.13 -13.05
CA MET A 145 -12.66 7.38 -13.24
C MET A 145 -13.40 7.83 -11.98
N GLY A 146 -13.79 6.93 -11.08
CA GLY A 146 -14.39 7.30 -9.80
C GLY A 146 -13.38 7.99 -8.89
N TRP A 147 -12.12 7.52 -8.86
CA TRP A 147 -11.04 8.18 -8.15
C TRP A 147 -10.74 9.59 -8.68
N LEU A 148 -10.84 9.79 -10.00
CA LEU A 148 -10.60 11.10 -10.59
C LEU A 148 -11.77 12.06 -10.33
N ARG A 149 -13.01 11.65 -10.63
CA ARG A 149 -14.19 12.52 -10.58
C ARG A 149 -14.73 12.68 -9.15
N ASP A 150 -14.99 11.57 -8.47
CA ASP A 150 -15.75 11.57 -7.21
C ASP A 150 -14.83 11.75 -5.99
N TYR A 151 -13.52 11.60 -6.17
CA TYR A 151 -12.53 11.90 -5.14
C TYR A 151 -11.72 13.16 -5.44
N LEU A 152 -10.84 13.15 -6.44
CA LEU A 152 -9.91 14.27 -6.66
C LEU A 152 -10.64 15.55 -7.07
N TRP A 153 -11.49 15.49 -8.10
CA TRP A 153 -12.19 16.67 -8.60
C TRP A 153 -13.23 17.19 -7.60
N LEU A 154 -14.13 16.32 -7.12
CA LEU A 154 -15.20 16.70 -6.20
C LEU A 154 -14.71 17.30 -4.88
N ASN A 155 -13.56 16.85 -4.34
CA ASN A 155 -13.02 17.37 -3.08
C ASN A 155 -11.97 18.48 -3.28
N SER A 156 -11.80 18.98 -4.50
CA SER A 156 -10.89 20.10 -4.82
C SER A 156 -11.61 21.42 -5.14
N SER A 157 -12.94 21.39 -5.23
CA SER A 157 -13.81 22.56 -5.38
C SER A 157 -14.09 23.22 -4.04
#